data_AF-A0A2G9U964-F1
#
_entry.id   AF-A0A2G9U964-F1
#
_cell.length_a   1.000
_cell.length_b   1.000
_cell.length_c   1.000
_cell.angle_alpha   90.00
_cell.angle_beta   90.00
_cell.angle_gamma   90.00
#
_symmetry.space_group_name_H-M   'P 1'
#
loop_
_entity.id
_entity.type
_entity.pdbx_description
1 polymer ?
#
loop_
_entity_poly.entity_id
_entity_poly.type
_entity_poly.pdbx_seq_one_letter_code
_entity_poly.pdbx_strand_id
1 'polypeptide(L)'
;TDGVSDDMRAISLAIQHPNVELIAITTVHGCVKVEQATANVARAQRANSVEKSIPIYMGASEALLRRPFVLNPFFGIDGIGDRPDLFPEVSSKDFTVHESESAALALIRLTAEHDDVTLVCIGPLTNVALAHKLDRNFAKRLRKLVILGGNYFGKRKNEGRARVPRHGYYSFVYVHEKLVDFEAHLKMNTPLASFLAMATHIGNGVMAKSGRQYGYCDEIAVAVAIDEKVVATKTMDLRLGVEVAGQMTSFDLVWKRAWECGTLDE
;
A
#
# COMPACT_ATOMS: atom_id res chain seq x y z
N THR A 1 1.35 0.41 4.73
CA THR A 1 0.02 0.96 4.46
C THR A 1 -0.01 2.38 4.93
N ASP A 2 -0.47 3.29 4.07
CA ASP A 2 -0.90 4.63 4.43
C ASP A 2 -2.44 4.74 4.58
N GLY A 3 -3.14 3.61 4.44
CA GLY A 3 -4.41 3.36 5.10
C GLY A 3 -5.61 3.98 4.41
N VAL A 4 -5.63 4.02 3.09
CA VAL A 4 -6.76 4.54 2.31
C VAL A 4 -7.59 3.42 1.68
N SER A 5 -8.61 3.80 0.90
CA SER A 5 -9.58 2.94 0.21
C SER A 5 -9.08 1.54 -0.21
N ASP A 6 -8.07 1.47 -1.09
CA ASP A 6 -7.50 0.21 -1.58
C ASP A 6 -6.66 -0.53 -0.54
N ASP A 7 -5.96 0.17 0.36
CA ASP A 7 -5.33 -0.48 1.52
C ASP A 7 -6.36 -1.24 2.36
N MET A 8 -7.56 -0.68 2.59
CA MET A 8 -8.58 -1.34 3.42
C MET A 8 -9.08 -2.64 2.78
N ARG A 9 -9.25 -2.65 1.45
CA ARG A 9 -9.56 -3.89 0.71
C ARG A 9 -8.37 -4.87 0.79
N ALA A 10 -7.14 -4.39 0.63
CA ALA A 10 -5.93 -5.22 0.63
C ALA A 10 -5.66 -5.86 2.01
N ILE A 11 -5.81 -5.09 3.08
CA ILE A 11 -5.67 -5.58 4.47
C ILE A 11 -6.79 -6.56 4.79
N SER A 12 -8.03 -6.29 4.36
CA SER A 12 -9.15 -7.22 4.55
C SER A 12 -8.90 -8.54 3.81
N LEU A 13 -8.33 -8.51 2.60
CA LEU A 13 -7.89 -9.71 1.90
C LEU A 13 -6.86 -10.50 2.73
N ALA A 14 -5.84 -9.84 3.27
CA ALA A 14 -4.84 -10.51 4.10
C ALA A 14 -5.43 -11.12 5.38
N ILE A 15 -6.33 -10.41 6.06
CA ILE A 15 -6.98 -10.88 7.30
C ILE A 15 -7.85 -12.11 7.05
N GLN A 16 -8.62 -12.12 5.97
CA GLN A 16 -9.58 -13.18 5.68
C GLN A 16 -8.98 -14.39 4.95
N HIS A 17 -7.73 -14.29 4.48
CA HIS A 17 -7.13 -15.36 3.70
C HIS A 17 -6.64 -16.50 4.60
N PRO A 18 -7.08 -17.76 4.39
CA PRO A 18 -6.80 -18.87 5.32
C PRO A 18 -5.33 -19.27 5.41
N ASN A 19 -4.53 -18.92 4.40
CA ASN A 19 -3.09 -19.23 4.36
C ASN A 19 -2.21 -18.04 4.80
N VAL A 20 -2.79 -17.02 5.44
CA VAL A 20 -2.05 -15.84 5.89
C VAL A 20 -2.08 -15.78 7.41
N GLU A 21 -0.90 -15.72 8.00
CA GLU A 21 -0.71 -15.30 9.38
C GLU A 21 -0.24 -13.84 9.39
N LEU A 22 -1.16 -12.91 9.68
CA LEU A 22 -0.83 -11.49 9.74
C LEU A 22 -0.31 -11.12 11.15
N ILE A 23 1.01 -11.08 11.29
CA ILE A 23 1.67 -10.87 12.59
C ILE A 23 1.61 -9.42 13.10
N ALA A 24 1.57 -8.44 12.20
CA ALA A 24 1.53 -7.01 12.54
C ALA A 24 1.13 -6.15 11.34
N ILE A 25 0.65 -4.93 11.61
CA ILE A 25 0.44 -3.89 10.60
C ILE A 25 1.22 -2.65 10.99
N THR A 26 2.03 -2.11 10.09
CA THR A 26 2.73 -0.84 10.30
C THR A 26 2.13 0.27 9.43
N THR A 27 1.77 1.40 10.04
CA THR A 27 1.22 2.56 9.33
C THR A 27 2.31 3.59 9.03
N VAL A 28 2.15 4.33 7.94
CA VAL A 28 3.08 5.38 7.50
C VAL A 28 2.28 6.55 6.93
N HIS A 29 2.86 7.75 6.89
CA HIS A 29 2.30 8.87 6.12
C HIS A 29 2.13 8.52 4.64
N GLY A 30 1.21 9.21 3.96
CA GLY A 30 1.04 9.12 2.52
C GLY A 30 -0.14 9.96 2.03
N CYS A 31 -1.15 9.30 1.46
CA CYS A 31 -2.40 9.90 1.04
C CYS A 31 -3.18 10.54 2.20
N VAL A 32 -3.01 10.03 3.42
CA VAL A 32 -3.48 10.64 4.68
C VAL A 32 -2.33 10.75 5.68
N LYS A 33 -2.57 11.47 6.79
CA LYS A 33 -1.63 11.51 7.91
C LYS A 33 -1.54 10.14 8.58
N VAL A 34 -0.40 9.82 9.19
CA VAL A 34 -0.17 8.49 9.80
C VAL A 34 -1.16 8.18 10.93
N GLU A 35 -1.66 9.18 11.64
CA GLU A 35 -2.69 9.02 12.67
C GLU A 35 -4.02 8.59 12.06
N GLN A 36 -4.40 9.18 10.93
CA GLN A 36 -5.59 8.77 10.17
C GLN A 36 -5.42 7.37 9.57
N ALA A 37 -4.24 7.06 9.02
CA ALA A 37 -3.91 5.72 8.53
C ALA A 37 -4.08 4.67 9.63
N THR A 38 -3.58 4.98 10.83
CA THR A 38 -3.70 4.10 12.01
C THR A 38 -5.16 3.89 12.40
N ALA A 39 -5.95 4.97 12.45
CA ALA A 39 -7.37 4.88 12.75
C ALA A 39 -8.14 4.06 11.71
N ASN A 40 -7.83 4.22 10.43
CA ASN A 40 -8.45 3.45 9.35
C ASN A 40 -8.12 1.96 9.46
N VAL A 41 -6.86 1.61 9.72
CA VAL A 41 -6.45 0.21 9.94
C VAL A 41 -7.15 -0.39 11.16
N ALA A 42 -7.23 0.34 12.27
CA ALA A 42 -7.95 -0.12 13.46
C ALA A 42 -9.44 -0.37 13.17
N ARG A 43 -10.09 0.56 12.46
CA ARG A 43 -11.48 0.42 12.01
C ARG A 43 -11.67 -0.78 11.08
N ALA A 44 -10.72 -1.03 10.16
CA ALA A 44 -10.76 -2.18 9.28
C ALA A 44 -10.63 -3.52 10.03
N GLN A 45 -9.81 -3.60 11.07
CA GLN A 45 -9.75 -4.81 11.92
C GLN A 45 -11.12 -5.10 12.56
N ARG A 46 -11.81 -4.07 13.07
CA ARG A 46 -13.17 -4.21 13.61
C ARG A 46 -14.16 -4.67 12.53
N ALA A 47 -14.06 -4.11 11.32
CA ALA A 47 -14.93 -4.48 10.20
C ALA A 47 -14.74 -5.94 9.74
N ASN A 48 -13.53 -6.46 9.91
CA ASN A 48 -13.17 -7.84 9.60
C ASN A 48 -13.50 -8.83 10.73
N SER A 49 -14.08 -8.37 11.85
CA SER A 49 -14.41 -9.20 13.01
C SER A 49 -13.21 -10.01 13.54
N VAL A 50 -12.02 -9.40 13.52
CA VAL A 50 -10.79 -10.01 14.04
C VAL A 50 -10.96 -10.36 15.52
N GLU A 51 -10.87 -11.65 15.87
CA GLU A 51 -11.03 -12.13 17.25
C GLU A 51 -9.89 -11.67 18.17
N LYS A 52 -8.66 -11.76 17.66
CA LYS A 52 -7.43 -11.32 18.35
C LYS A 52 -6.81 -10.17 17.58
N SER A 53 -6.88 -8.97 18.17
CA SER A 53 -6.35 -7.75 17.55
C SER A 53 -4.92 -7.97 17.04
N ILE A 54 -4.71 -7.66 15.76
CA ILE A 54 -3.39 -7.63 15.15
C ILE A 54 -2.71 -6.35 15.61
N PRO A 55 -1.46 -6.42 16.12
CA PRO A 55 -0.78 -5.24 16.64
C PRO A 55 -0.54 -4.23 15.51
N ILE A 56 -0.89 -2.97 15.78
CA ILE A 56 -0.64 -1.85 14.87
C ILE A 56 0.55 -1.06 15.43
N TYR A 57 1.57 -0.82 14.61
CA TYR A 57 2.69 0.04 14.97
C TYR A 57 2.65 1.32 14.14
N MET A 58 2.44 2.45 14.82
CA MET A 58 2.46 3.76 14.16
C MET A 58 3.89 4.12 13.75
N GLY A 59 4.05 4.58 12.50
CA GLY A 59 5.35 4.89 11.92
C GLY A 59 5.59 6.36 11.64
N ALA A 60 6.38 6.62 10.61
CA ALA A 60 6.79 7.96 10.22
C ALA A 60 5.58 8.82 9.80
N SER A 61 5.48 10.01 10.39
CA SER A 61 4.48 11.03 10.05
C SER A 61 4.86 11.88 8.83
N GLU A 62 6.09 11.78 8.35
CA GLU A 62 6.60 12.51 7.18
C GLU A 62 7.71 11.76 6.44
N ALA A 63 8.01 12.20 5.22
CA ALA A 63 9.10 11.65 4.42
C ALA A 63 10.48 12.10 4.93
N LEU A 64 11.52 11.28 4.71
CA LEU A 64 12.88 11.55 5.23
C LEU A 64 13.48 12.90 4.81
N LEU A 65 13.22 13.35 3.58
CA LEU A 65 13.90 14.50 2.99
C LEU A 65 12.96 15.53 2.37
N ARG A 66 11.69 15.20 2.16
CA ARG A 66 10.80 16.01 1.32
C ARG A 66 9.71 16.69 2.14
N ARG A 67 9.53 18.00 1.89
CA ARG A 67 8.44 18.82 2.44
C ARG A 67 7.06 18.23 2.11
N PRO A 68 6.04 18.48 2.96
CA PRO A 68 4.78 17.78 2.96
C PRO A 68 4.13 17.68 1.59
N PHE A 69 3.76 16.45 1.24
CA PHE A 69 2.87 16.17 0.13
C PHE A 69 1.56 16.92 0.35
N VAL A 70 1.03 17.58 -0.69
CA VAL A 70 -0.32 18.12 -0.63
C VAL A 70 -1.26 16.93 -0.60
N LEU A 71 -1.88 16.69 0.56
CA LEU A 71 -2.95 15.70 0.72
C LEU A 71 -3.95 15.88 -0.42
N ASN A 72 -4.05 14.87 -1.29
CA ASN A 72 -5.06 14.84 -2.32
C ASN A 72 -6.21 13.99 -1.78
N PRO A 73 -7.36 14.59 -1.40
CA PRO A 73 -8.48 13.88 -0.80
C PRO A 73 -9.28 13.09 -1.87
N PHE A 74 -8.58 12.33 -2.72
CA PHE A 74 -9.18 11.56 -3.80
C PHE A 74 -10.18 10.52 -3.28
N PHE A 75 -9.95 10.01 -2.07
CA PHE A 75 -10.82 9.06 -1.38
C PHE A 75 -11.63 9.70 -0.22
N GLY A 76 -11.67 11.02 -0.15
CA GLY A 76 -12.19 11.75 1.01
C GLY A 76 -11.08 12.34 1.89
N ILE A 77 -11.47 13.09 2.92
CA ILE A 77 -10.59 13.69 3.92
C ILE A 77 -10.00 12.61 4.83
N ASP A 78 -10.82 11.64 5.24
CA ASP A 78 -10.39 10.49 6.05
C ASP A 78 -9.69 9.39 5.24
N GLY A 79 -9.72 9.48 3.90
CA GLY A 79 -9.11 8.52 2.98
C GLY A 79 -9.95 7.26 2.71
N ILE A 80 -11.11 7.11 3.36
CA ILE A 80 -12.01 5.95 3.28
C ILE A 80 -13.49 6.37 3.21
N GLY A 81 -13.79 7.49 2.56
CA GLY A 81 -15.17 7.86 2.20
C GLY A 81 -15.87 8.91 3.08
N ASP A 82 -15.25 9.45 4.13
CA ASP A 82 -15.86 10.50 4.99
C ASP A 82 -17.22 10.11 5.61
N ARG A 83 -17.35 8.83 6.00
CA ARG A 83 -18.56 8.29 6.66
C ARG A 83 -18.22 7.71 8.05
N PRO A 84 -17.87 8.55 9.03
CA PRO A 84 -17.47 8.09 10.35
C PRO A 84 -18.62 7.45 11.14
N ASP A 85 -19.87 7.77 10.79
CA ASP A 85 -21.13 7.31 11.39
C ASP A 85 -21.50 5.86 11.01
N LEU A 86 -20.97 5.35 9.89
CA LEU A 86 -21.33 4.02 9.38
C LEU A 86 -20.52 2.91 10.04
N PHE A 87 -21.04 1.68 9.98
CA PHE A 87 -20.38 0.50 10.54
C PHE A 87 -18.98 0.25 9.95
N PRO A 88 -17.99 -0.11 10.79
CA PRO A 88 -17.97 0.13 12.23
C PRO A 88 -17.87 1.64 12.49
N GLU A 89 -18.68 2.20 13.40
CA GLU A 89 -18.60 3.64 13.72
C GLU A 89 -17.19 3.97 14.20
N VAL A 90 -16.63 5.11 13.76
CA VAL A 90 -15.30 5.57 14.17
C VAL A 90 -15.28 5.81 15.67
N SER A 91 -14.27 5.26 16.35
CA SER A 91 -14.03 5.48 17.77
C SER A 91 -12.82 6.38 17.96
N SER A 92 -12.83 7.24 18.98
CA SER A 92 -11.61 7.96 19.38
C SER A 92 -10.45 7.02 19.71
N LYS A 93 -10.76 5.79 20.14
CA LYS A 93 -9.76 4.74 20.40
C LYS A 93 -9.03 4.29 19.14
N ASP A 94 -9.63 4.41 17.95
CA ASP A 94 -9.01 3.99 16.69
C ASP A 94 -7.70 4.77 16.45
N PHE A 95 -7.62 6.03 16.91
CA PHE A 95 -6.43 6.87 16.77
C PHE A 95 -5.33 6.56 17.78
N THR A 96 -5.62 5.78 18.82
CA THR A 96 -4.69 5.48 19.92
C THR A 96 -4.42 3.98 20.09
N VAL A 97 -5.12 3.11 19.35
CA VAL A 97 -4.95 1.65 19.40
C VAL A 97 -3.77 1.22 18.54
N HIS A 98 -2.59 1.60 19.00
CA HIS A 98 -1.32 1.18 18.43
C HIS A 98 -0.34 0.91 19.56
N GLU A 99 0.67 0.09 19.26
CA GLU A 99 1.76 -0.20 20.16
C GLU A 99 2.62 1.06 20.41
N SER A 100 3.29 1.10 21.56
CA SER A 100 4.19 2.20 21.93
C SER A 100 5.50 2.17 21.15
N GLU A 101 5.90 0.99 20.65
CA GLU A 101 7.06 0.82 19.79
C GLU A 101 6.80 1.44 18.41
N SER A 102 7.78 2.18 17.87
CA SER A 102 7.67 2.74 16.51
C SER A 102 7.70 1.64 15.44
N ALA A 103 6.99 1.85 14.33
CA ALA A 103 6.98 0.91 13.20
C ALA A 103 8.37 0.46 12.73
N ALA A 104 9.36 1.36 12.68
CA ALA A 104 10.71 1.00 12.21
C ALA A 104 11.42 0.02 13.17
N LEU A 105 11.26 0.21 14.48
CA LEU A 105 11.82 -0.70 15.49
C LEU A 105 11.06 -2.02 15.51
N ALA A 106 9.73 -1.98 15.41
CA ALA A 106 8.90 -3.16 15.31
C ALA A 106 9.28 -4.02 14.09
N LEU A 107 9.53 -3.42 12.92
CA LEU A 107 10.02 -4.14 11.74
C LEU A 107 11.36 -4.84 12.01
N ILE A 108 12.31 -4.19 12.67
CA ILE A 108 13.61 -4.78 13.02
C ILE A 108 13.42 -5.97 13.96
N ARG A 109 12.61 -5.79 15.01
CA ARG A 109 12.36 -6.78 16.05
C ARG A 109 11.57 -7.98 15.52
N LEU A 110 10.43 -7.76 14.87
CA LEU A 110 9.58 -8.81 14.32
C LEU A 110 10.31 -9.67 13.29
N THR A 111 11.16 -9.08 12.44
CA THR A 111 11.98 -9.85 11.50
C THR A 111 13.14 -10.62 12.15
N ALA A 112 13.46 -10.32 13.41
CA ALA A 112 14.45 -11.09 14.18
C ALA A 112 13.79 -12.17 15.06
N GLU A 113 12.54 -11.95 15.48
CA GLU A 113 11.77 -12.89 16.30
C GLU A 113 11.06 -13.97 15.48
N HIS A 114 10.75 -13.68 14.22
CA HIS A 114 10.06 -14.59 13.32
C HIS A 114 10.96 -14.96 12.14
N ASP A 115 11.02 -16.26 11.86
CA ASP A 115 11.56 -16.76 10.60
C ASP A 115 10.54 -16.56 9.47
N ASP A 116 11.02 -16.59 8.23
CA ASP A 116 10.17 -16.65 7.03
C ASP A 116 9.24 -15.44 6.77
N VAL A 117 9.56 -14.28 7.36
CA VAL A 117 8.72 -13.07 7.24
C VAL A 117 8.71 -12.52 5.82
N THR A 118 7.50 -12.34 5.28
CA THR A 118 7.24 -11.58 4.05
C THR A 118 6.73 -10.19 4.41
N LEU A 119 7.44 -9.14 3.98
CA LEU A 119 7.01 -7.75 4.16
C LEU A 119 6.32 -7.23 2.90
N VAL A 120 5.09 -6.72 3.06
CA VAL A 120 4.31 -6.10 1.97
C VAL A 120 4.22 -4.60 2.19
N CYS A 121 4.71 -3.82 1.23
CA CYS A 121 4.73 -2.36 1.27
C CYS A 121 3.73 -1.79 0.27
N ILE A 122 2.58 -1.38 0.80
CA ILE A 122 1.49 -0.70 0.09
C ILE A 122 1.38 0.74 0.60
N GLY A 123 2.37 1.57 0.29
CA GLY A 123 2.50 2.92 0.83
C GLY A 123 3.97 3.36 0.88
N PRO A 124 4.28 4.59 1.31
CA PRO A 124 5.64 5.10 1.31
C PRO A 124 6.63 4.26 2.11
N LEU A 125 7.83 4.04 1.55
CA LEU A 125 8.87 3.18 2.14
C LEU A 125 9.63 3.80 3.32
N THR A 126 9.09 4.83 3.97
CA THR A 126 9.79 5.60 5.01
C THR A 126 10.14 4.74 6.21
N ASN A 127 9.19 3.94 6.72
CA ASN A 127 9.44 3.01 7.84
C ASN A 127 10.53 1.98 7.50
N VAL A 128 10.49 1.46 6.27
CA VAL A 128 11.47 0.48 5.78
C VAL A 128 12.87 1.08 5.66
N ALA A 129 12.96 2.30 5.13
CA ALA A 129 14.21 3.03 5.02
C ALA A 129 14.81 3.33 6.40
N LEU A 130 13.98 3.72 7.38
CA LEU A 130 14.40 3.93 8.76
C LEU A 130 14.87 2.63 9.41
N ALA A 131 14.10 1.54 9.28
CA ALA A 131 14.46 0.23 9.81
C ALA A 131 15.82 -0.24 9.25
N HIS A 132 16.02 -0.14 7.94
CA HIS A 132 17.27 -0.52 7.29
C HIS A 132 18.44 0.42 7.66
N LYS A 133 18.18 1.71 7.91
CA LYS A 133 19.19 2.66 8.36
C LYS A 133 19.69 2.34 9.77
N LEU A 134 18.79 1.93 10.66
CA LEU A 134 19.08 1.54 12.04
C LEU A 134 19.74 0.15 12.13
N ASP A 135 19.28 -0.80 11.32
CA ASP A 135 19.87 -2.14 11.22
C ASP A 135 20.04 -2.56 9.74
N ARG A 136 21.30 -2.63 9.29
CA ARG A 136 21.63 -3.01 7.91
C ARG A 136 21.32 -4.47 7.59
N ASN A 137 21.24 -5.35 8.60
CA ASN A 137 20.90 -6.76 8.41
C ASN A 137 19.39 -7.00 8.35
N PHE A 138 18.55 -6.02 8.70
CA PHE A 138 17.08 -6.11 8.59
C PHE A 138 16.62 -6.68 7.25
N ALA A 139 17.11 -6.14 6.15
CA ALA A 139 16.70 -6.55 4.82
C ALA A 139 17.08 -8.01 4.49
N LYS A 140 18.12 -8.54 5.13
CA LYS A 140 18.58 -9.92 4.93
C LYS A 140 17.74 -10.95 5.70
N ARG A 141 16.96 -10.51 6.71
CA ARG A 141 16.09 -11.39 7.50
C ARG A 141 14.73 -11.63 6.86
N LEU A 142 14.33 -10.77 5.91
CA LEU A 142 13.09 -10.97 5.17
C LEU A 142 13.24 -12.15 4.20
N ARG A 143 12.28 -13.07 4.23
CA ARG A 143 12.13 -14.08 3.17
C ARG A 143 11.84 -13.41 1.84
N LYS A 144 10.91 -12.45 1.86
CA LYS A 144 10.41 -11.75 0.68
C LYS A 144 10.03 -10.32 1.03
N LEU A 145 10.29 -9.40 0.10
CA LEU A 145 9.82 -8.02 0.15
C LEU A 145 8.98 -7.76 -1.10
N VAL A 146 7.70 -7.48 -0.92
CA VAL A 146 6.77 -7.13 -2.01
C VAL A 146 6.43 -5.66 -1.89
N ILE A 147 6.75 -4.88 -2.92
CA ILE A 147 6.52 -3.42 -2.93
C ILE A 147 5.52 -3.11 -4.03
N LEU A 148 4.42 -2.47 -3.66
CA LEU A 148 3.60 -1.74 -4.61
C LEU A 148 4.20 -0.36 -4.83
N GLY A 149 4.76 -0.13 -6.02
CA GLY A 149 5.24 1.19 -6.40
C GLY A 149 6.29 1.14 -7.50
N GLY A 150 6.64 2.34 -7.98
CA GLY A 150 7.61 2.53 -9.05
C GLY A 150 7.02 2.36 -10.46
N ASN A 151 7.85 2.62 -11.46
CA ASN A 151 7.47 2.56 -12.87
C ASN A 151 8.67 2.25 -13.74
N TYR A 152 8.65 1.13 -14.46
CA TYR A 152 9.75 0.72 -15.33
C TYR A 152 9.67 1.27 -16.76
N PHE A 153 8.56 1.89 -17.20
CA PHE A 153 8.47 2.47 -18.55
C PHE A 153 8.82 3.97 -18.61
N GLY A 154 9.07 4.61 -17.46
CA GLY A 154 9.28 6.06 -17.39
C GLY A 154 8.05 6.91 -17.81
N LYS A 155 6.90 6.27 -18.07
CA LYS A 155 5.67 6.94 -18.50
C LYS A 155 4.90 7.51 -17.31
N ARG A 156 4.86 8.82 -17.17
CA ARG A 156 4.03 9.50 -16.17
C ARG A 156 2.64 9.78 -16.72
N LYS A 157 1.60 9.50 -15.95
CA LYS A 157 0.24 9.87 -16.32
C LYS A 157 -0.05 11.28 -15.81
N ASN A 158 0.26 12.29 -16.64
CA ASN A 158 -0.32 13.64 -16.64
C ASN A 158 0.41 14.55 -17.64
N GLU A 159 0.10 14.41 -18.93
CA GLU A 159 0.24 15.53 -19.86
C GLU A 159 -0.98 16.43 -19.65
N GLY A 160 -0.87 17.49 -18.82
CA GLY A 160 -1.82 18.61 -18.90
C GLY A 160 -2.30 19.30 -17.62
N ARG A 161 -2.27 18.69 -16.42
CA ARG A 161 -2.68 19.40 -15.17
C ARG A 161 -1.83 18.97 -13.97
N ALA A 162 -1.21 19.97 -13.32
CA ALA A 162 -0.35 19.92 -12.14
C ALA A 162 0.81 18.90 -12.18
N ARG A 163 2.03 19.44 -12.27
CA ARG A 163 3.31 18.72 -12.17
C ARG A 163 3.49 18.16 -10.75
N VAL A 164 2.93 16.98 -10.50
CA VAL A 164 3.22 16.19 -9.29
C VAL A 164 4.09 15.02 -9.74
N PRO A 165 5.27 14.78 -9.14
CA PRO A 165 5.97 13.50 -9.30
C PRO A 165 5.11 12.45 -8.63
N ARG A 166 4.21 11.83 -9.41
CA ARG A 166 3.43 10.70 -8.97
C ARG A 166 4.36 9.50 -9.05
N HIS A 167 4.68 8.94 -7.89
CA HIS A 167 5.09 7.54 -7.75
C HIS A 167 4.18 6.71 -8.67
N GLY A 168 4.77 5.84 -9.47
CA GLY A 168 4.08 5.17 -10.58
C GLY A 168 2.79 4.52 -10.14
N TYR A 169 1.66 5.09 -10.55
CA TYR A 169 0.34 4.54 -10.33
C TYR A 169 -0.34 4.29 -11.70
N TYR A 170 -0.58 3.02 -11.98
CA TYR A 170 -1.47 2.42 -12.98
C TYR A 170 -1.16 2.61 -14.48
N SER A 171 -0.58 1.58 -15.10
CA SER A 171 -0.59 1.44 -16.57
C SER A 171 -1.45 0.28 -17.11
N PHE A 172 -2.07 -0.57 -16.27
CA PHE A 172 -2.67 -1.83 -16.76
C PHE A 172 -4.14 -2.10 -16.42
N VAL A 173 -4.84 -1.20 -15.72
CA VAL A 173 -6.27 -1.42 -15.37
C VAL A 173 -7.19 -1.35 -16.61
N TYR A 174 -6.78 -0.63 -17.66
CA TYR A 174 -7.61 -0.35 -18.84
C TYR A 174 -8.13 -1.56 -19.61
N VAL A 175 -7.33 -2.63 -19.74
CA VAL A 175 -7.70 -3.79 -20.58
C VAL A 175 -8.65 -4.73 -19.82
N HIS A 176 -8.67 -4.68 -18.48
CA HIS A 176 -9.40 -5.63 -17.65
C HIS A 176 -10.68 -5.06 -17.04
N GLU A 177 -10.91 -3.74 -17.08
CA GLU A 177 -12.16 -3.07 -16.67
C GLU A 177 -13.43 -3.58 -17.38
N LYS A 178 -13.32 -4.31 -18.49
CA LYS A 178 -14.46 -4.94 -19.17
C LYS A 178 -14.60 -6.43 -18.88
N LEU A 179 -13.58 -7.04 -18.27
CA LEU A 179 -13.50 -8.47 -18.02
C LEU A 179 -13.74 -8.81 -16.54
N VAL A 180 -13.55 -7.84 -15.65
CA VAL A 180 -13.65 -8.00 -14.20
C VAL A 180 -14.66 -7.00 -13.66
N ASP A 181 -15.61 -7.48 -12.85
CA ASP A 181 -16.44 -6.63 -11.99
C ASP A 181 -15.67 -6.39 -10.68
N PHE A 182 -15.02 -5.24 -10.58
CA PHE A 182 -14.23 -4.86 -9.40
C PHE A 182 -15.09 -4.57 -8.16
N GLU A 183 -16.41 -4.45 -8.33
CA GLU A 183 -17.36 -4.17 -7.26
C GLU A 183 -18.15 -5.41 -6.84
N ALA A 184 -17.93 -6.57 -7.47
CA ALA A 184 -18.71 -7.79 -7.19
C ALA A 184 -18.70 -8.16 -5.69
N HIS A 185 -17.52 -8.08 -5.05
CA HIS A 185 -17.36 -8.37 -3.62
C HIS A 185 -18.04 -7.31 -2.71
N LEU A 186 -18.21 -6.08 -3.20
CA LEU A 186 -18.85 -4.98 -2.46
C LEU A 186 -20.37 -5.14 -2.38
N LYS A 187 -20.97 -5.91 -3.30
CA LYS A 187 -22.42 -6.13 -3.42
C LYS A 187 -22.93 -7.28 -2.55
N MET A 188 -22.05 -7.97 -1.83
CA MET A 188 -22.43 -9.06 -0.94
C MET A 188 -23.17 -8.54 0.28
N ASN A 189 -24.18 -9.27 0.76
CA ASN A 189 -24.94 -8.89 1.96
C ASN A 189 -24.18 -9.28 3.24
N THR A 190 -23.04 -8.64 3.49
CA THR A 190 -22.21 -8.85 4.68
C THR A 190 -21.73 -7.52 5.28
N PRO A 191 -21.41 -7.48 6.59
CA PRO A 191 -20.85 -6.28 7.22
C PRO A 191 -19.54 -5.82 6.58
N LEU A 192 -18.65 -6.77 6.25
CA LEU A 192 -17.37 -6.46 5.61
C LEU A 192 -17.57 -5.86 4.20
N ALA A 193 -18.43 -6.45 3.37
CA ALA A 193 -18.74 -5.90 2.06
C ALA A 193 -19.33 -4.47 2.16
N SER A 194 -20.21 -4.23 3.14
CA SER A 194 -20.77 -2.90 3.40
C SER A 194 -19.69 -1.88 3.80
N PHE A 195 -18.75 -2.29 4.67
CA PHE A 195 -17.62 -1.45 5.06
C PHE A 195 -16.70 -1.13 3.86
N LEU A 196 -16.37 -2.12 3.03
CA LEU A 196 -15.52 -1.91 1.85
C LEU A 196 -16.23 -1.07 0.78
N ALA A 197 -17.55 -1.22 0.64
CA ALA A 197 -18.34 -0.38 -0.26
C ALA A 197 -18.30 1.08 0.20
N MET A 198 -18.44 1.31 1.51
CA MET A 198 -18.28 2.63 2.13
C MET A 198 -16.86 3.17 1.92
N ALA A 199 -15.82 2.37 2.18
CA ALA A 199 -14.42 2.80 2.04
C ALA A 199 -14.06 3.25 0.61
N THR A 200 -14.71 2.66 -0.40
CA THR A 200 -14.35 2.85 -1.81
C THR A 200 -15.29 3.77 -2.58
N HIS A 201 -16.44 4.17 -2.02
CA HIS A 201 -17.50 4.83 -2.79
C HIS A 201 -17.09 6.16 -3.43
N ILE A 202 -16.25 6.97 -2.78
CA ILE A 202 -15.76 8.23 -3.37
C ILE A 202 -14.89 7.91 -4.59
N GLY A 203 -13.95 6.97 -4.46
CA GLY A 203 -13.11 6.50 -5.56
C GLY A 203 -13.93 5.95 -6.73
N ASN A 204 -14.92 5.09 -6.44
CA ASN A 204 -15.87 4.56 -7.42
C ASN A 204 -16.60 5.70 -8.14
N GLY A 205 -17.14 6.66 -7.39
CA GLY A 205 -17.85 7.81 -7.94
C GLY A 205 -16.98 8.71 -8.83
N VAL A 206 -15.71 8.91 -8.48
CA VAL A 206 -14.77 9.67 -9.31
C VAL A 206 -14.46 8.95 -10.61
N MET A 207 -14.22 7.63 -10.56
CA MET A 207 -13.94 6.84 -11.76
C MET A 207 -15.17 6.70 -12.67
N ALA A 208 -16.36 6.55 -12.09
CA ALA A 208 -17.62 6.43 -12.81
C ALA A 208 -17.94 7.68 -13.67
N LYS A 209 -17.52 8.89 -13.23
CA LYS A 209 -17.65 10.13 -14.04
C LYS A 209 -16.90 10.06 -15.37
N SER A 210 -15.90 9.20 -15.47
CA SER A 210 -15.14 8.94 -16.70
C SER A 210 -15.58 7.65 -17.42
N GLY A 211 -16.70 7.04 -17.01
CA GLY A 211 -17.19 5.77 -17.56
C GLY A 211 -16.30 4.58 -17.22
N ARG A 212 -15.58 4.62 -16.09
CA ARG A 212 -14.59 3.61 -15.69
C ARG A 212 -14.91 3.02 -14.32
N GLN A 213 -14.45 1.80 -14.10
CA GLN A 213 -14.46 1.17 -12.78
C GLN A 213 -13.22 1.57 -11.97
N TYR A 214 -13.34 1.59 -10.65
CA TYR A 214 -12.20 1.71 -9.74
C TYR A 214 -11.58 0.33 -9.50
N GLY A 215 -10.48 0.05 -10.23
CA GLY A 215 -9.81 -1.25 -10.17
C GLY A 215 -9.06 -1.54 -8.86
N TYR A 216 -8.49 -2.74 -8.78
CA TYR A 216 -7.56 -3.12 -7.72
C TYR A 216 -6.16 -2.52 -7.94
N CYS A 217 -5.45 -2.27 -6.83
CA CYS A 217 -4.06 -1.84 -6.76
C CYS A 217 -3.32 -2.56 -5.63
N ASP A 218 -3.43 -2.06 -4.40
CA ASP A 218 -2.78 -2.59 -3.20
C ASP A 218 -3.13 -4.05 -2.94
N GLU A 219 -4.35 -4.45 -3.31
CA GLU A 219 -4.82 -5.84 -3.22
C GLU A 219 -3.97 -6.76 -4.08
N ILE A 220 -3.45 -6.27 -5.22
CA ILE A 220 -2.59 -7.08 -6.10
C ILE A 220 -1.24 -7.35 -5.44
N ALA A 221 -0.65 -6.39 -4.73
CA ALA A 221 0.60 -6.62 -4.02
C ALA A 221 0.42 -7.59 -2.86
N VAL A 222 -0.68 -7.48 -2.11
CA VAL A 222 -1.04 -8.47 -1.09
C VAL A 222 -1.28 -9.85 -1.72
N ALA A 223 -2.04 -9.94 -2.81
CA ALA A 223 -2.31 -11.20 -3.49
C ALA A 223 -1.03 -11.86 -4.04
N VAL A 224 -0.08 -11.09 -4.57
CA VAL A 224 1.26 -11.58 -5.00
C VAL A 224 2.10 -12.08 -3.82
N ALA A 225 1.95 -11.46 -2.64
CA ALA A 225 2.62 -11.94 -1.44
C ALA A 225 2.04 -13.28 -0.95
N ILE A 226 0.73 -13.47 -1.10
CA ILE A 226 0.02 -14.71 -0.75
C ILE A 226 0.37 -15.84 -1.73
N ASP A 227 0.14 -15.63 -3.03
CA ASP A 227 0.45 -16.61 -4.07
C ASP A 227 0.83 -15.91 -5.38
N GLU A 228 2.13 -15.70 -5.56
CA GLU A 228 2.68 -15.11 -6.76
C GLU A 228 2.39 -15.94 -8.02
N LYS A 229 2.33 -17.28 -7.93
CA LYS A 229 2.18 -18.14 -9.12
C LYS A 229 0.78 -18.02 -9.72
N VAL A 230 -0.22 -17.76 -8.88
CA VAL A 230 -1.60 -17.55 -9.32
C VAL A 230 -1.80 -16.15 -9.87
N VAL A 231 -1.18 -15.14 -9.27
CA VAL A 231 -1.46 -13.72 -9.59
C VAL A 231 -0.53 -13.17 -10.68
N ALA A 232 0.77 -13.47 -10.62
CA ALA A 232 1.77 -12.94 -11.53
C ALA A 232 1.90 -13.81 -12.79
N THR A 233 1.12 -13.47 -13.83
CA THR A 233 1.15 -14.21 -15.11
C THR A 233 2.43 -14.00 -15.93
N LYS A 234 3.13 -12.89 -15.69
CA LYS A 234 4.43 -12.57 -16.29
C LYS A 234 5.28 -11.79 -15.30
N THR A 235 6.54 -12.19 -15.16
CA THR A 235 7.54 -11.50 -14.35
C THR A 235 8.78 -11.20 -15.20
N MET A 236 9.57 -10.22 -14.77
CA MET A 236 10.83 -9.87 -15.43
C MET A 236 11.81 -9.37 -14.39
N ASP A 237 13.02 -9.93 -14.40
CA ASP A 237 14.10 -9.52 -13.52
C ASP A 237 14.89 -8.36 -14.13
N LEU A 238 14.98 -7.27 -13.37
CA LEU A 238 15.66 -6.04 -13.77
C LEU A 238 16.66 -5.62 -12.69
N ARG A 239 17.79 -5.03 -13.11
CA ARG A 239 18.65 -4.26 -12.20
C ARG A 239 18.11 -2.84 -12.13
N LEU A 240 17.69 -2.41 -10.94
CA LEU A 240 17.04 -1.12 -10.72
C LEU A 240 17.95 -0.17 -9.93
N GLY A 241 17.87 1.11 -10.27
CA GLY A 241 18.29 2.24 -9.46
C GLY A 241 17.12 3.21 -9.29
N VAL A 242 17.25 4.15 -8.34
CA VAL A 242 16.27 5.22 -8.13
C VAL A 242 16.98 6.54 -8.39
N GLU A 243 16.47 7.32 -9.34
CA GLU A 243 16.96 8.69 -9.56
C GLU A 243 16.53 9.58 -8.39
N VAL A 244 17.43 10.37 -7.81
CA VAL A 244 17.14 11.19 -6.63
C VAL A 244 17.44 12.68 -6.83
N ALA A 245 18.30 13.02 -7.78
CA ALA A 245 18.79 14.37 -8.04
C ALA A 245 18.08 15.05 -9.23
N GLY A 246 17.48 14.28 -10.13
CA GLY A 246 16.83 14.78 -11.33
C GLY A 246 15.67 15.75 -11.03
N GLN A 247 15.73 16.99 -11.54
CA GLN A 247 14.68 17.99 -11.32
C GLN A 247 13.29 17.50 -11.78
N MET A 248 13.27 16.79 -12.91
CA MET A 248 12.05 16.22 -13.47
C MET A 248 11.91 14.74 -13.18
N THR A 249 12.99 13.99 -12.97
CA THR A 249 12.99 12.51 -12.89
C THR A 249 13.22 11.96 -11.49
N SER A 250 13.37 12.82 -10.47
CA SER A 250 13.53 12.38 -9.08
C SER A 250 12.38 11.43 -8.67
N PHE A 251 12.78 10.30 -8.09
CA PHE A 251 12.01 9.12 -7.69
C PHE A 251 11.52 8.19 -8.81
N ASP A 252 11.94 8.41 -10.07
CA ASP A 252 11.71 7.42 -11.14
C ASP A 252 12.66 6.23 -10.99
N LEU A 253 12.18 5.03 -11.38
CA LEU A 253 13.03 3.86 -11.51
C LEU A 253 13.86 3.98 -12.79
N VAL A 254 15.16 3.77 -12.66
CA VAL A 254 16.10 3.62 -13.77
C VAL A 254 16.52 2.16 -13.81
N TRP A 255 16.60 1.55 -14.99
CA TRP A 255 16.92 0.12 -15.09
C TRP A 255 17.78 -0.22 -16.29
N LYS A 256 18.51 -1.33 -16.17
CA LYS A 256 19.23 -1.99 -17.27
C LYS A 256 18.81 -3.46 -17.34
N ARG A 257 18.63 -3.99 -18.56
CA ARG A 257 18.24 -5.39 -18.78
C ARG A 257 19.39 -6.30 -18.35
N ALA A 258 19.11 -7.32 -17.53
CA ALA A 258 20.13 -8.15 -16.89
C ALA A 258 21.04 -8.94 -17.86
N TRP A 259 20.68 -9.04 -19.15
CA TRP A 259 21.40 -9.83 -20.16
C TRP A 259 22.32 -9.01 -21.08
N GLU A 260 22.39 -7.67 -20.93
CA GLU A 260 23.30 -6.79 -21.68
C GLU A 260 24.57 -6.47 -20.87
N CYS A 261 25.09 -7.47 -20.17
CA CYS A 261 26.47 -7.46 -19.67
C CYS A 261 27.36 -8.16 -20.70
N GLY A 262 27.65 -7.46 -21.81
CA GLY A 262 29.02 -7.52 -22.31
C GLY A 262 29.94 -7.04 -21.19
N THR A 263 31.09 -7.68 -21.06
CA THR A 263 32.17 -7.24 -20.16
C THR A 263 32.32 -5.72 -20.27
N LEU A 264 32.03 -5.01 -19.17
CA LEU A 264 32.62 -3.71 -18.97
C LEU A 264 34.03 -4.02 -18.46
N ASP A 265 34.92 -4.28 -19.41
CA ASP A 265 36.34 -4.08 -19.20
C ASP A 265 36.59 -2.57 -19.16
N GLU A 266 37.30 -2.18 -18.09
CA GLU A 266 37.89 -0.86 -17.74
C GLU A 266 36.96 0.28 -17.30
#